data_AF-A0A957DDE9-F1
#
_entry.id   AF-A0A957DDE9-F1
#
_cell.length_a   1.000
_cell.length_b   1.000
_cell.length_c   1.000
_cell.angle_alpha   90.00
_cell.angle_beta   90.00
_cell.angle_gamma   90.00
#
_symmetry.space_group_name_H-M   'P 1'
#
loop_
_entity.id
_entity.type
_entity.pdbx_description
1 polymer ?
#
loop_
_entity_poly.entity_id
_entity_poly.type
_entity_poly.pdbx_seq_one_letter_code
_entity_poly.pdbx_strand_id
1 'polypeptide(L)'
;MLICLAFLVLVAASPVPGAAGAAGCEPIVMVTSDADRGPGSLRQAILDVCAGGEIGFDLPMPASILLTGGQLTIDKALTINGP
;
A
#
# COMPACT_ATOMS: atom_id res chain seq x y z
N MET A 1 -43.65 3.80 20.13
CA MET A 1 -44.19 3.56 18.78
C MET A 1 -43.45 4.46 17.82
N LEU A 2 -42.87 3.88 16.75
CA LEU A 2 -42.14 4.52 15.64
C LEU A 2 -40.97 5.40 16.13
N ILE A 3 -39.71 4.96 16.05
CA ILE A 3 -38.99 4.83 14.76
C ILE A 3 -38.00 3.65 14.85
N CYS A 4 -38.22 2.65 14.00
CA CYS A 4 -37.37 1.47 13.81
C CYS A 4 -36.90 1.46 12.36
N LEU A 5 -35.96 2.34 12.00
CA LEU A 5 -35.38 2.34 10.65
C LEU A 5 -33.91 2.74 10.66
N ALA A 6 -33.12 1.79 10.19
CA ALA A 6 -31.80 1.94 9.57
C ALA A 6 -30.62 2.25 10.49
N PHE A 7 -30.16 1.22 11.20
CA PHE A 7 -28.74 0.89 11.15
C PHE A 7 -28.40 0.63 9.67
N LEU A 8 -27.93 1.65 8.97
CA LEU A 8 -27.25 1.50 7.70
C LEU A 8 -25.93 2.23 7.82
N VAL A 9 -24.96 1.55 8.44
CA VAL A 9 -23.55 1.76 8.10
C VAL A 9 -23.43 1.32 6.64
N LEU A 10 -23.76 2.21 5.71
CA LEU A 10 -23.23 2.13 4.37
C LEU A 10 -21.82 2.70 4.48
N VAL A 11 -20.89 1.88 4.99
CA VAL A 11 -19.55 1.94 4.42
C VAL A 11 -19.79 1.68 2.95
N ALA A 12 -19.78 2.75 2.15
CA ALA A 12 -19.52 2.63 0.74
C ALA A 12 -18.18 1.91 0.69
N ALA A 13 -18.21 0.61 0.40
CA ALA A 13 -17.09 -0.05 -0.21
C ALA A 13 -16.92 0.67 -1.54
N SER A 14 -16.22 1.80 -1.52
CA SER A 14 -15.62 2.35 -2.72
C SER A 14 -14.90 1.17 -3.36
N PRO A 15 -15.15 0.84 -4.63
CA PRO A 15 -14.22 -0.02 -5.34
C PRO A 15 -12.89 0.73 -5.33
N VAL A 16 -12.01 0.41 -4.39
CA VAL A 16 -10.62 0.85 -4.45
C VAL A 16 -10.06 0.10 -5.65
N PRO A 17 -9.81 0.74 -6.80
CA PRO A 17 -9.20 0.06 -7.93
C PRO A 17 -7.74 -0.11 -7.55
N GLY A 18 -7.39 -1.19 -6.86
CA GLY A 18 -6.03 -1.34 -6.34
C GLY A 18 -5.73 -2.58 -5.52
N ALA A 19 -6.47 -3.68 -5.68
CA ALA A 19 -6.17 -4.92 -4.95
C ALA A 19 -6.33 -6.16 -5.83
N ALA A 20 -5.45 -6.29 -6.83
CA ALA A 20 -5.01 -7.57 -7.37
C ALA A 20 -3.78 -7.34 -8.27
N GLY A 21 -2.67 -6.89 -7.68
CA GLY A 21 -1.37 -7.12 -8.30
C GLY A 21 -1.16 -8.62 -8.39
N ALA A 22 -0.97 -9.12 -9.61
CA ALA A 22 -0.84 -10.53 -9.91
C ALA A 22 0.22 -11.20 -9.02
N ALA A 23 -0.01 -12.48 -8.66
CA ALA A 23 0.86 -13.30 -7.81
C ALA A 23 2.19 -13.69 -8.50
N GLY A 24 2.94 -12.69 -8.96
CA GLY A 24 4.31 -12.75 -9.42
C GLY A 24 5.02 -11.51 -8.89
N CYS A 25 6.27 -11.65 -8.48
CA CYS A 25 7.01 -10.47 -8.07
C CYS A 25 7.12 -9.50 -9.27
N GLU A 26 7.02 -8.20 -9.03
CA GLU A 26 7.11 -7.18 -10.08
C GLU A 26 8.53 -6.59 -10.09
N PRO A 27 9.16 -6.36 -11.27
CA PRO A 27 10.49 -5.76 -11.32
C PRO A 27 10.51 -4.30 -10.86
N ILE A 28 9.37 -3.60 -10.96
CA ILE A 28 9.20 -2.22 -10.51
C ILE A 28 7.88 -2.12 -9.77
N VAL A 29 7.88 -1.58 -8.54
CA VAL A 29 6.66 -1.36 -7.75
C VAL A 29 6.59 0.11 -7.32
N MET A 30 5.43 0.73 -7.50
CA MET A 30 5.19 2.12 -7.08
C MET A 30 4.46 2.17 -5.74
N VAL A 31 5.01 2.92 -4.80
CA VAL A 31 4.33 3.26 -3.55
C VAL A 31 3.40 4.44 -3.82
N THR A 32 2.10 4.24 -3.58
CA THR A 32 1.04 5.23 -3.83
C THR A 32 0.28 5.63 -2.56
N SER A 33 0.63 5.04 -1.41
CA SER A 33 0.07 5.38 -0.10
C SER A 33 1.16 5.61 0.95
N ASP A 34 0.92 6.58 1.82
CA ASP A 34 1.73 6.90 3.01
C ASP A 34 1.44 5.98 4.22
N ALA A 35 0.50 5.04 4.06
CA ALA A 35 0.22 4.03 5.07
C ALA A 35 1.38 3.03 5.24
N ASP A 36 1.58 2.52 6.46
CA ASP A 36 2.58 1.48 6.75
C ASP A 36 2.10 0.05 6.40
N ARG A 37 0.79 -0.15 6.23
CA ARG A 37 0.20 -1.44 5.85
C ARG A 37 -0.93 -1.26 4.83
N GLY A 38 -1.12 -2.28 4.01
CA GLY A 38 -2.17 -2.31 3.00
C GLY A 38 -1.64 -2.09 1.59
N PRO A 39 -2.51 -2.21 0.58
CA PRO A 39 -2.12 -2.05 -0.83
C PRO A 39 -1.53 -0.65 -1.09
N GLY A 40 -0.46 -0.60 -1.89
CA GLY A 40 0.22 0.67 -2.24
C GLY A 40 1.13 1.25 -1.16
N SER A 41 1.28 0.59 -0.01
CA SER A 41 2.26 0.96 1.04
C SER A 41 3.68 0.48 0.72
N LEU A 42 4.68 1.13 1.31
CA LEU A 42 6.09 0.71 1.18
C LEU A 42 6.32 -0.73 1.67
N ARG A 43 5.65 -1.16 2.75
CA ARG A 43 5.78 -2.53 3.26
C ARG A 43 5.23 -3.57 2.28
N GLN A 44 4.10 -3.26 1.65
CA GLN A 44 3.54 -4.12 0.62
C GLN A 44 4.46 -4.14 -0.62
N ALA A 45 5.00 -2.99 -1.03
CA ALA A 45 5.92 -2.90 -2.15
C ALA A 45 7.20 -3.75 -1.97
N ILE A 46 7.75 -3.84 -0.76
CA ILE A 46 8.91 -4.70 -0.45
C ILE A 46 8.57 -6.20 -0.62
N LEU A 47 7.35 -6.60 -0.29
CA LEU A 47 6.89 -7.98 -0.48
C LEU A 47 6.69 -8.29 -1.97
N ASP A 48 6.10 -7.34 -2.69
CA ASP A 48 5.70 -7.50 -4.09
C ASP A 48 6.86 -7.35 -5.08
N VAL A 49 7.90 -6.58 -4.74
CA VAL A 49 9.05 -6.40 -5.64
C VAL A 49 9.88 -7.68 -5.77
N CYS A 50 10.32 -7.97 -6.99
CA CYS A 50 11.29 -9.03 -7.24
C CYS A 50 12.63 -8.74 -6.58
N ALA A 51 13.39 -9.79 -6.29
CA ALA A 51 14.80 -9.63 -5.94
C ALA A 51 15.55 -8.99 -7.12
N GLY A 52 16.26 -7.90 -6.85
CA GLY A 52 16.93 -7.04 -7.81
C GLY A 52 16.04 -5.97 -8.46
N GLY A 53 14.76 -5.89 -8.07
CA GLY A 53 13.83 -4.90 -8.61
C GLY A 53 13.94 -3.52 -7.95
N GLU A 54 13.08 -2.61 -8.38
CA GLU A 54 13.04 -1.21 -7.97
C GLU A 54 11.71 -0.85 -7.31
N ILE A 55 11.77 -0.05 -6.26
CA ILE A 55 10.61 0.57 -5.60
C ILE A 55 10.69 2.07 -5.86
N GLY A 56 9.71 2.61 -6.58
CA GLY A 56 9.51 4.03 -6.78
C GLY A 56 8.42 4.61 -5.89
N PHE A 57 8.30 5.94 -5.84
CA PHE A 57 7.25 6.64 -5.08
C PHE A 57 6.44 7.53 -6.02
N ASP A 58 5.14 7.29 -6.07
CA ASP A 58 4.16 8.12 -6.76
C ASP A 58 3.17 8.67 -5.73
N LEU A 59 3.70 9.53 -4.85
CA LEU A 59 2.99 10.16 -3.75
C LEU A 59 2.99 11.69 -3.93
N PRO A 60 1.90 12.39 -3.59
CA PRO A 60 1.91 13.84 -3.54
C PRO A 60 2.90 14.30 -2.46
N MET A 61 3.90 15.11 -2.87
CA MET A 61 4.90 15.66 -1.96
C MET A 61 4.36 16.88 -1.17
N PRO A 62 4.74 17.06 0.11
CA PRO A 62 5.62 16.20 0.91
C PRO A 62 4.88 14.97 1.47
N ALA A 63 5.50 13.80 1.38
CA ALA A 63 4.95 12.56 1.92
C ALA A 63 5.80 12.05 3.09
N SER A 64 5.14 11.56 4.15
CA SER A 64 5.79 10.96 5.31
C SER A 64 5.13 9.63 5.65
N ILE A 65 5.88 8.54 5.58
CA ILE A 65 5.39 7.20 5.91
C ILE A 65 5.65 6.92 7.39
N LEU A 66 4.60 6.92 8.22
CA LEU A 66 4.72 6.62 9.63
C LEU A 66 4.73 5.11 9.87
N LEU A 67 5.90 4.55 10.19
CA LEU A 67 6.04 3.12 10.50
C LEU A 67 5.44 2.80 11.88
N THR A 68 4.28 2.15 11.89
CA THR A 68 3.60 1.73 13.13
C THR A 68 3.87 0.26 13.48
N GLY A 69 4.22 -0.54 12.48
CA GLY A 69 4.55 -1.95 12.59
C GLY A 69 6.01 -2.26 12.93
N GLY A 70 6.81 -1.24 13.26
CA GLY A 70 8.24 -1.37 13.53
C GLY A 70 9.11 -1.31 12.26
N GLN A 71 10.30 -1.92 12.33
CA GLN A 71 11.30 -1.87 11.27
C GLN A 71 10.79 -2.47 9.94
N LEU A 72 11.28 -1.93 8.81
CA LEU A 72 11.14 -2.54 7.50
C LEU A 72 12.23 -3.59 7.32
N THR A 73 11.84 -4.85 7.19
CA THR A 73 12.77 -5.95 6.89
C THR A 73 13.00 -5.98 5.39
N ILE A 74 14.26 -5.84 4.97
CA ILE A 74 14.70 -5.99 3.58
C ILE A 74 15.64 -7.19 3.54
N ASP A 75 15.13 -8.33 3.07
CA ASP A 75 15.83 -9.62 3.01
C ASP A 75 16.25 -10.02 1.58
N LYS A 76 15.88 -9.20 0.59
CA LYS A 76 16.22 -9.35 -0.83
C LYS A 76 16.97 -8.12 -1.33
N ALA A 77 17.76 -8.30 -2.40
CA ALA A 77 18.30 -7.15 -3.12
C ALA A 77 17.13 -6.36 -3.71
N LEU A 78 17.10 -5.04 -3.52
CA LEU A 78 16.14 -4.13 -4.15
C LEU A 78 16.72 -2.72 -4.15
N THR A 79 16.22 -1.88 -5.03
CA THR A 79 16.55 -0.46 -5.10
C THR A 79 15.35 0.34 -4.62
N ILE A 80 15.56 1.32 -3.73
CA ILE A 80 14.50 2.26 -3.30
C ILE A 80 14.88 3.62 -3.87
N ASN A 81 14.10 4.11 -4.82
CA ASN A 81 14.35 5.35 -5.54
C ASN A 81 13.31 6.40 -5.17
N GLY A 82 13.68 7.29 -4.25
CA GLY A 82 12.83 8.40 -3.79
C GLY A 82 13.00 9.67 -4.65
N PRO A 83 11.95 10.53 -4.75
CA PRO A 83 12.06 11.85 -5.36
C PRO A 83 12.92 12.83 -4.54
#